data_AF-A0A0H4X6R2-F1
#
_entry.id   AF-A0A0H4X6R2-F1
#
_cell.length_a   1.000
_cell.length_b   1.000
_cell.length_c   1.000
_cell.angle_alpha   90.00
_cell.angle_beta   90.00
_cell.angle_gamma   90.00
#
_symmetry.space_group_name_H-M   'P 1'
#
loop_
_entity.id
_entity.type
_entity.pdbx_description
1 polymer ?
#
loop_
_entity_poly.entity_id
_entity_poly.type
_entity_poly.pdbx_seq_one_letter_code
_entity_poly.pdbx_strand_id
1 'polypeptide(L)'
;MVSFIFEVEEPDGDAMSFSWKQLPEQPAGRFSDPTARNPTWVAPDVAETTTFAILVIVEDSEGSAIVAQGPGVIVQAPPVSQAP
;
A
#
# COMPACT_ATOMS: atom_id res chain seq x y z
N MET A 1 -4.28 -7.20 10.94
CA MET A 1 -4.78 -6.73 9.63
C MET A 1 -4.82 -5.21 9.71
N VAL A 2 -4.06 -4.53 8.86
CA VAL A 2 -4.09 -3.06 8.77
C VAL A 2 -4.95 -2.70 7.57
N SER A 3 -5.92 -1.81 7.75
CA SER A 3 -6.81 -1.35 6.69
C SER A 3 -6.56 0.13 6.45
N PHE A 4 -6.33 0.52 5.20
CA PHE A 4 -6.21 1.92 4.78
C PHE A 4 -7.38 2.26 3.88
N ILE A 5 -7.93 3.46 4.06
CA ILE A 5 -8.86 4.05 3.10
C ILE A 5 -8.11 5.22 2.46
N PHE A 6 -8.07 5.22 1.14
CA PHE A 6 -7.63 6.37 0.36
C PHE A 6 -8.86 6.96 -0.30
N GLU A 7 -9.09 8.24 -0.03
CA GLU A 7 -10.11 9.02 -0.70
C GLU A 7 -9.43 9.81 -1.80
N VAL A 8 -9.91 9.61 -3.03
CA VAL A 8 -9.53 10.43 -4.18
C VAL A 8 -10.74 11.28 -4.50
N GLU A 9 -10.58 12.59 -4.41
CA GLU A 9 -11.60 13.56 -4.77
C GLU A 9 -11.52 13.79 -6.29
N GLU A 10 -12.47 13.22 -7.03
CA GLU A 10 -12.70 13.43 -8.45
C GLU A 10 -13.81 14.46 -8.62
N PRO A 11 -13.53 15.73 -8.91
CA PRO A 11 -14.58 16.73 -9.11
C PRO A 11 -15.41 16.43 -10.36
N ASP A 12 -14.81 15.81 -11.37
CA ASP A 12 -15.40 15.65 -12.71
C ASP A 12 -16.05 14.27 -12.93
N GLY A 13 -15.86 13.33 -12.00
CA GLY A 13 -16.48 12.00 -12.04
C GLY A 13 -15.94 11.09 -13.15
N ASP A 14 -14.74 11.38 -13.64
CA ASP A 14 -14.10 10.64 -14.72
C ASP A 14 -13.64 9.24 -14.30
N ALA A 15 -13.32 8.43 -15.31
CA ALA A 15 -12.80 7.10 -15.09
C ALA A 15 -11.31 7.17 -14.68
N MET A 16 -11.01 6.74 -13.46
CA MET A 16 -9.63 6.63 -12.97
C MET A 16 -9.12 5.20 -13.03
N SER A 17 -7.83 5.07 -13.34
CA SER A 17 -7.07 3.85 -13.10
C SER A 17 -6.20 3.99 -11.85
N PHE A 18 -6.09 2.89 -11.10
CA PHE A 18 -5.31 2.84 -9.86
C PHE A 18 -4.18 1.82 -10.01
N SER A 19 -3.03 2.12 -9.43
CA SER A 19 -1.88 1.22 -9.39
C SER A 19 -1.19 1.31 -8.03
N TRP A 20 -1.26 0.22 -7.28
CA TRP A 20 -0.75 0.15 -5.91
C TRP A 20 0.65 -0.48 -5.84
N LYS A 21 1.51 0.12 -5.01
CA LYS A 21 2.88 -0.36 -4.74
C LYS A 21 3.21 -0.23 -3.26
N GLN A 22 4.23 -0.96 -2.83
CA GLN A 22 4.83 -0.79 -1.51
C GLN A 22 6.32 -0.42 -1.63
N LEU A 23 6.85 0.27 -0.63
CA LEU A 23 8.28 0.51 -0.44
C LEU A 23 8.66 0.18 1.02
N PRO A 24 9.75 -0.57 1.28
CA PRO A 24 10.56 -1.29 0.30
C PRO A 24 9.76 -2.36 -0.44
N GLU A 25 10.20 -2.70 -1.66
CA GLU A 25 9.52 -3.72 -2.49
C GLU A 25 9.63 -5.12 -1.91
N GLN A 26 10.67 -5.37 -1.11
CA GLN A 26 10.92 -6.66 -0.46
C GLN A 26 11.18 -6.50 1.05
N PRO A 27 10.70 -7.45 1.88
CA PRO A 27 9.82 -8.55 1.49
C PRO A 27 8.46 -8.03 1.00
N ALA A 28 7.87 -8.70 0.00
CA ALA A 28 6.65 -8.23 -0.64
C ALA A 28 5.38 -8.66 0.12
N GLY A 29 4.61 -7.67 0.58
CA GLY A 29 3.22 -7.86 0.99
C GLY A 29 2.31 -8.06 -0.22
N ARG A 30 1.01 -8.25 0.05
CA ARG A 30 0.02 -8.61 -0.96
C ARG A 30 -1.19 -7.68 -0.93
N PHE A 31 -1.47 -7.04 -2.07
CA PHE A 31 -2.73 -6.34 -2.29
C PHE A 31 -3.84 -7.32 -2.67
N SER A 32 -5.08 -7.08 -2.25
CA SER A 32 -6.24 -7.88 -2.67
C SER A 32 -6.54 -7.71 -4.16
N ASP A 33 -6.40 -6.48 -4.66
CA ASP A 33 -6.45 -6.13 -6.07
C ASP A 33 -5.63 -4.84 -6.26
N PRO A 34 -4.46 -4.88 -6.92
CA PRO A 34 -3.60 -3.71 -7.09
C PRO A 34 -4.15 -2.67 -8.08
N THR A 35 -5.36 -2.86 -8.62
CA THR A 35 -6.07 -1.94 -9.51
C THR A 35 -7.39 -1.41 -8.96
N ALA A 36 -7.85 -1.93 -7.81
CA ALA A 36 -9.06 -1.44 -7.17
C ALA A 36 -8.86 -0.04 -6.56
N ARG A 37 -9.93 0.75 -6.46
CA ARG A 37 -9.92 2.06 -5.77
C ARG A 37 -9.54 1.95 -4.30
N ASN A 38 -9.98 0.87 -3.63
CA ASN A 38 -9.77 0.67 -2.19
C ASN A 38 -9.37 -0.78 -1.89
N PRO A 39 -8.13 -1.21 -2.20
CA PRO A 39 -7.69 -2.55 -1.88
C PRO A 39 -7.27 -2.68 -0.42
N THR A 40 -7.26 -3.91 0.06
CA THR A 40 -6.57 -4.25 1.31
C THR A 40 -5.14 -4.66 1.02
N TRP A 41 -4.20 -4.30 1.89
CA TRP A 41 -2.83 -4.77 1.84
C TRP A 41 -2.54 -5.68 3.05
N VAL A 42 -1.96 -6.85 2.78
CA VAL A 42 -1.50 -7.79 3.79
C VAL A 42 0.01 -7.69 3.88
N ALA A 43 0.50 -7.38 5.07
CA ALA A 43 1.93 -7.28 5.35
C ALA A 43 2.67 -8.60 5.08
N PRO A 44 3.92 -8.54 4.60
CA PRO A 44 4.78 -9.70 4.52
C PRO A 44 5.28 -10.13 5.91
N ASP A 45 5.80 -11.35 5.98
CA ASP A 45 6.66 -11.74 7.10
C ASP A 45 8.01 -11.02 6.99
N VAL A 46 8.44 -10.44 8.10
CA VAL A 46 9.71 -9.69 8.19
C VAL A 46 10.62 -10.32 9.24
N ALA A 47 11.92 -10.38 8.93
CA ALA A 47 12.93 -10.84 9.88
C ALA A 47 13.27 -9.79 10.95
N GLU A 48 13.11 -8.51 10.61
CA GLU A 48 13.35 -7.37 11.48
C GLU A 48 12.18 -6.38 11.37
N THR A 49 11.91 -5.61 12.44
CA THR A 49 10.85 -4.59 12.41
C THR A 49 11.11 -3.63 11.27
N THR A 50 10.17 -3.59 10.32
CA THR A 50 10.32 -2.87 9.05
C THR A 50 9.16 -1.92 8.88
N THR A 51 9.46 -0.68 8.46
CA THR A 51 8.45 0.29 8.08
C THR A 51 8.23 0.25 6.58
N PHE A 52 6.99 0.01 6.15
CA PHE A 52 6.57 0.05 4.76
C PHE A 52 5.79 1.34 4.46
N ALA A 53 5.94 1.89 3.28
CA ALA A 53 5.05 2.91 2.73
C ALA A 53 4.20 2.28 1.63
N ILE A 54 2.91 2.62 1.60
CA ILE A 54 1.99 2.23 0.53
C ILE A 54 1.83 3.40 -0.42
N LEU A 55 2.06 3.18 -1.71
CA LEU A 55 1.93 4.18 -2.75
C LEU A 55 0.77 3.81 -3.65
N VAL A 56 0.05 4.84 -4.11
CA VAL A 56 -0.93 4.73 -5.17
C VAL A 56 -0.56 5.70 -6.28
N ILE A 57 -0.58 5.20 -7.50
CA ILE A 57 -0.55 6.00 -8.72
C ILE A 57 -1.99 6.01 -9.22
N VAL A 58 -2.54 7.21 -9.42
CA VAL A 58 -3.89 7.41 -9.96
C VAL A 58 -3.74 8.16 -11.26
N GLU A 59 -4.25 7.59 -12.34
CA GLU A 59 -4.23 8.21 -13.67
C GLU A 59 -5.66 8.41 -14.16
N ASP A 60 -5.99 9.63 -14.58
CA ASP A 60 -7.29 9.98 -15.16
C ASP A 60 -7.39 9.54 -16.63
N SER A 61 -8.59 9.67 -17.21
CA SER A 61 -8.82 9.33 -18.61
C SER A 61 -8.12 10.26 -19.62
N GLU A 62 -7.60 11.41 -19.18
CA GLU A 62 -6.84 12.35 -20.00
C GLU A 62 -5.33 12.05 -19.97
N GLY A 63 -4.90 11.08 -19.16
CA GLY A 63 -3.52 10.63 -19.02
C GLY A 63 -2.70 11.42 -18.00
N SER A 64 -3.32 12.27 -17.19
CA SER A 64 -2.64 12.90 -16.06
C SER A 64 -2.56 11.93 -14.90
N ALA A 65 -1.36 11.79 -14.32
CA ALA A 65 -1.11 10.88 -13.21
C ALA A 65 -0.66 11.62 -11.96
N ILE A 66 -1.23 11.27 -10.81
CA ILE A 66 -0.79 11.68 -9.48
C ILE A 66 -0.21 10.49 -8.73
N VAL A 67 0.82 10.75 -7.93
CA VAL A 67 1.37 9.76 -7.01
C VAL A 67 1.12 10.23 -5.58
N ALA A 68 0.44 9.40 -4.80
CA ALA A 68 0.21 9.63 -3.39
C ALA A 68 0.89 8.53 -2.55
N GLN A 69 1.44 8.93 -1.42
CA GLN A 69 2.02 8.02 -0.44
C GLN A 69 1.17 8.05 0.83
N GLY A 70 0.76 6.88 1.30
CA GLY A 70 0.11 6.71 2.58
C GLY A 70 1.07 6.84 3.78
N PRO A 71 0.53 6.72 5.00
CA PRO A 71 1.35 6.70 6.20
C PRO A 71 2.28 5.47 6.24
N GLY A 72 3.35 5.58 7.02
CA GLY A 72 4.24 4.45 7.29
C GLY A 72 3.55 3.35 8.10
N VAL A 73 3.71 2.10 7.66
CA VAL A 73 3.16 0.89 8.27
C VAL A 73 4.30 0.12 8.93
N ILE A 74 4.32 0.10 10.26
CA ILE A 74 5.34 -0.62 11.01
C ILE A 74 4.89 -2.08 11.16
N VAL A 75 5.66 -3.00 10.57
CA VAL A 75 5.47 -4.44 10.71
C VAL A 75 6.54 -4.97 11.64
N GLN A 76 6.13 -5.57 12.75
CA GLN A 76 7.04 -6.12 13.75
C GLN A 76 7.49 -7.52 13.34
N ALA A 77 8.78 -7.81 13.53
CA ALA A 77 9.28 -9.17 13.39
C ALA A 77 8.66 -10.11 14.45
N PRO A 78 8.61 -11.43 14.17
CA PRO A 78 8.26 -12.40 15.19
C PRO A 78 9.15 -12.24 16.43
N PRO A 79 8.62 -12.46 17.64
CA PRO A 79 9.45 -12.43 18.84
C PRO A 79 10.56 -13.48 18.70
N VAL A 80 11.81 -13.02 18.77
CA VAL A 80 12.97 -13.91 18.84
C VAL A 80 12.81 -14.72 20.13
N SER A 81 12.59 -16.03 20.03
CA SER A 81 12.67 -16.90 21.21
C SER A 81 14.12 -16.87 21.68
N GLN A 82 14.44 -15.99 22.63
CA GLN A 82 15.67 -16.11 23.39
C GLN A 82 15.50 -17.32 24.31
N ALA A 83 16.24 -18.40 24.03
CA ALA A 83 16.35 -19.51 24.98
C ALA A 83 17.04 -19.00 26.26
N PRO A 84 16.58 -19.41 27.45
CA PRO A 84 17.18 -19.04 28.73
C PRO A 84 18.61 -19.58 28.91
#